data_AF-A0A6S6UIF2-F1
#
_entry.id   AF-A0A6S6UIF2-F1
#
_cell.length_a   1.000
_cell.length_b   1.000
_cell.length_c   1.000
_cell.angle_alpha   90.00
_cell.angle_beta   90.00
_cell.angle_gamma   90.00
#
_symmetry.space_group_name_H-M   'P 1'
#
loop_
_entity.id
_entity.type
_entity.pdbx_description
1 polymer ?
#
loop_
_entity_poly.entity_id
_entity_poly.type
_entity_poly.pdbx_seq_one_letter_code
_entity_poly.pdbx_strand_id
1 'polypeptide(L)'
;MEWLKELEKLENFELYVLLFLSLFTLWFMGNTVRFYKSEKRKVKNLHRHAKEGEVASQNKLAKRYQKGNMVKKDCSKAAFWYQQAAFEGDKVAKGHLHRFLDREQNSVKRKKC
;
A
#
# COMPACT_ATOMS: atom_id res chain seq x y z
N MET A 1 41.32 -2.09 -42.21
CA MET A 1 40.97 -1.83 -40.79
C MET A 1 39.59 -1.18 -40.70
N GLU A 2 38.53 -1.89 -41.11
CA GLU A 2 37.13 -1.46 -40.94
C GLU A 2 36.40 -2.33 -39.91
N TRP A 3 36.71 -3.64 -39.88
CA TRP A 3 36.22 -4.59 -38.88
C TRP A 3 36.50 -4.21 -37.42
N LEU A 4 37.59 -3.47 -37.15
CA LEU A 4 37.88 -2.94 -35.80
C LEU A 4 36.89 -1.86 -35.37
N LYS A 5 36.35 -1.05 -36.31
CA LYS A 5 35.31 -0.04 -36.01
C LYS A 5 33.95 -0.69 -35.74
N GLU A 6 33.66 -1.84 -36.37
CA GLU A 6 32.45 -2.61 -36.09
C GLU A 6 32.51 -3.31 -34.73
N LEU A 7 33.68 -3.83 -34.33
CA LEU A 7 33.92 -4.39 -33.00
C LEU A 7 33.83 -3.32 -31.89
N GLU A 8 34.36 -2.11 -32.13
CA GLU A 8 34.27 -0.97 -31.19
C GLU A 8 32.81 -0.49 -30.98
N LYS A 9 31.94 -0.58 -32.01
CA LYS A 9 30.51 -0.28 -31.86
C LYS A 9 29.78 -1.28 -30.95
N LEU A 10 30.21 -2.54 -30.92
CA LEU A 10 29.58 -3.61 -30.13
C LEU A 10 29.91 -3.48 -28.64
N GLU A 11 31.14 -3.14 -28.26
CA GLU A 11 31.51 -2.89 -26.86
C GLU A 11 30.84 -1.63 -26.29
N ASN A 12 30.67 -0.59 -27.10
CA ASN A 12 30.00 0.64 -26.69
C ASN A 12 28.51 0.43 -26.38
N PHE A 13 27.85 -0.51 -27.07
CA PHE A 13 26.44 -0.83 -26.79
C PHE A 13 26.24 -1.39 -25.38
N GLU A 14 27.13 -2.28 -24.92
CA GLU A 14 27.06 -2.81 -23.55
C GLU A 14 27.21 -1.68 -22.51
N LEU A 15 28.14 -0.75 -22.74
CA LEU A 15 28.34 0.39 -21.86
C LEU A 15 27.10 1.29 -21.79
N TYR A 16 26.43 1.55 -22.92
CA TYR A 16 25.19 2.31 -22.95
C TYR A 16 24.04 1.60 -22.21
N VAL A 17 23.92 0.29 -22.36
CA VAL A 17 22.89 -0.49 -21.64
C VAL A 17 23.15 -0.45 -20.14
N LEU A 18 24.40 -0.61 -19.70
CA LEU A 18 24.75 -0.54 -18.27
C LEU A 18 24.54 0.87 -17.68
N LEU A 19 24.90 1.93 -18.42
CA LEU A 19 24.62 3.31 -18.02
C LEU A 19 23.11 3.56 -17.95
N PHE A 20 22.34 3.11 -18.93
CA PHE A 20 20.88 3.23 -18.92
C PHE A 20 20.26 2.48 -17.74
N LEU A 21 20.68 1.24 -17.46
CA LEU A 21 20.17 0.45 -16.34
C LEU A 21 20.56 1.07 -14.98
N SER A 22 21.77 1.61 -14.85
CA SER A 22 22.19 2.30 -13.61
C SER A 22 21.41 3.59 -13.38
N LEU A 23 21.23 4.41 -14.42
CA LEU A 23 20.42 5.62 -14.33
C LEU A 23 18.95 5.31 -14.10
N PHE A 24 18.41 4.28 -14.76
CA PHE A 24 17.04 3.82 -14.58
C PHE A 24 16.81 3.32 -13.16
N THR A 25 17.72 2.53 -12.59
CA THR A 25 17.60 2.03 -11.21
C THR A 25 17.76 3.14 -10.18
N LEU A 26 18.66 4.11 -10.38
CA LEU A 26 18.76 5.30 -9.52
C LEU A 26 17.48 6.14 -9.58
N TRP A 27 16.94 6.38 -10.77
CA TRP A 27 15.67 7.07 -10.97
C TRP A 27 14.51 6.30 -10.33
N PHE A 28 14.44 4.97 -10.51
CA PHE A 28 13.42 4.09 -9.96
C PHE A 28 13.47 4.07 -8.43
N MET A 29 14.67 3.93 -7.84
CA MET A 29 14.89 4.01 -6.39
C MET A 29 14.49 5.38 -5.83
N GLY A 30 14.82 6.47 -6.51
CA GLY A 30 14.38 7.81 -6.13
C GLY A 30 12.86 7.96 -6.11
N ASN A 31 12.17 7.43 -7.13
CA ASN A 31 10.72 7.46 -7.22
C ASN A 31 10.04 6.56 -6.18
N THR A 32 10.56 5.35 -5.95
CA THR A 32 10.00 4.42 -4.96
C THR A 32 10.13 4.96 -3.54
N VAL A 33 11.28 5.54 -3.17
CA VAL A 33 11.46 6.20 -1.86
C VAL A 33 10.50 7.38 -1.70
N ARG A 34 10.35 8.22 -2.72
CA ARG A 34 9.40 9.35 -2.71
C ARG A 34 7.96 8.87 -2.55
N PHE A 35 7.57 7.83 -3.29
CA PHE A 35 6.27 7.20 -3.20
C PHE A 35 6.00 6.66 -1.79
N TYR A 36 6.94 5.90 -1.21
CA TYR A 36 6.83 5.35 0.15
C TYR A 36 6.67 6.44 1.21
N LYS A 37 7.49 7.51 1.13
CA LYS A 37 7.38 8.67 2.05
C LYS A 37 6.04 9.40 1.91
N SER A 38 5.45 9.42 0.71
CA SER A 38 4.14 10.05 0.47
C SER A 38 3.00 9.23 1.10
N GLU A 39 2.98 7.91 0.91
CA GLU A 39 1.95 7.04 1.46
C GLU A 39 2.02 6.98 2.99
N LYS A 40 3.22 6.99 3.58
CA LYS A 40 3.40 7.03 5.04
C LYS A 40 2.81 8.30 5.65
N ARG A 41 2.96 9.45 4.97
CA ARG A 41 2.32 10.72 5.36
C ARG A 41 0.80 10.63 5.26
N LYS A 42 0.25 10.04 4.20
CA LYS A 42 -1.21 9.85 4.06
C LYS A 42 -1.79 9.01 5.20
N VAL A 43 -1.14 7.91 5.57
CA VAL A 43 -1.57 7.08 6.71
C VAL A 43 -1.50 7.86 8.03
N LYS A 44 -0.43 8.65 8.23
CA LYS A 44 -0.32 9.52 9.42
C LYS A 44 -1.46 10.52 9.50
N ASN A 45 -1.82 11.16 8.39
CA ASN A 45 -2.94 12.11 8.35
C ASN A 45 -4.29 11.41 8.57
N LEU A 46 -4.49 10.23 7.99
CA LEU A 46 -5.67 9.39 8.25
C LEU A 46 -5.81 9.06 9.74
N HIS A 47 -4.71 8.75 10.43
CA HIS A 47 -4.74 8.54 11.88
C HIS A 47 -5.17 9.79 12.65
N ARG A 48 -4.72 10.97 12.24
CA ARG A 48 -5.12 12.23 12.88
C ARG A 48 -6.61 12.47 12.68
N HIS A 49 -7.08 12.41 11.44
CA HIS A 49 -8.48 12.67 11.13
C HIS A 49 -9.44 11.61 11.68
N ALA A 50 -9.02 10.34 11.73
CA ALA A 50 -9.80 9.28 12.37
C ALA A 50 -9.99 9.54 13.87
N LYS A 51 -8.99 10.13 14.55
CA LYS A 51 -9.08 10.54 15.95
C LYS A 51 -9.94 11.80 16.15
N GLU A 52 -10.01 12.66 15.15
CA GLU A 52 -10.89 13.84 15.14
C GLU A 52 -12.37 13.48 14.90
N GLY A 53 -12.70 12.20 14.66
CA GLY A 53 -14.08 11.77 14.39
C GLY A 53 -14.47 11.88 12.91
N GLU A 54 -13.52 11.97 11.98
CA GLU A 54 -13.85 11.92 10.56
C GLU A 54 -14.11 10.46 10.14
N VAL A 55 -15.39 10.11 10.06
CA VAL A 55 -15.91 8.82 9.56
C VAL A 55 -15.17 8.31 8.31
N ALA A 56 -14.99 9.17 7.30
CA ALA A 56 -14.36 8.78 6.04
C ALA A 56 -12.90 8.34 6.25
N SER A 57 -12.20 8.99 7.17
CA SER A 57 -10.83 8.65 7.56
C SER A 57 -10.77 7.38 8.41
N GLN A 58 -11.70 7.18 9.34
CA GLN A 58 -11.84 5.93 10.10
C GLN A 58 -12.05 4.73 9.15
N ASN A 59 -12.95 4.85 8.19
CA ASN A 59 -13.19 3.83 7.15
C ASN A 59 -11.95 3.53 6.30
N LYS A 60 -11.26 4.57 5.83
CA LYS A 60 -10.02 4.42 5.03
C LYS A 60 -8.92 3.75 5.86
N LEU A 61 -8.79 4.11 7.14
CA LEU A 61 -7.81 3.53 8.04
C LEU A 61 -8.11 2.04 8.33
N ALA A 62 -9.37 1.70 8.56
CA ALA A 62 -9.81 0.32 8.73
C ALA A 62 -9.45 -0.56 7.51
N LYS A 63 -9.69 -0.06 6.29
CA LYS A 63 -9.27 -0.72 5.04
C LYS A 63 -7.76 -0.94 4.96
N ARG A 64 -6.96 0.04 5.40
CA ARG A 64 -5.48 -0.07 5.41
C ARG A 64 -5.02 -1.16 6.38
N TYR A 65 -5.59 -1.23 7.58
CA TYR A 65 -5.31 -2.30 8.55
C TYR A 65 -5.76 -3.68 8.07
N GLN A 66 -6.89 -3.76 7.35
CA GLN A 66 -7.38 -5.02 6.78
C GLN A 66 -6.44 -5.57 5.70
N LYS A 67 -5.92 -4.69 4.83
CA LYS A 67 -5.04 -5.09 3.72
C LYS A 67 -3.56 -5.21 4.12
N GLY A 68 -3.14 -4.51 5.18
CA GLY A 68 -1.72 -4.38 5.52
C GLY A 68 -0.97 -3.38 4.64
N ASN A 69 -1.68 -2.43 4.01
CA ASN A 69 -1.05 -1.46 3.11
C ASN A 69 -0.43 -0.34 3.93
N MET A 70 0.91 -0.30 4.01
CA MET A 70 1.70 0.71 4.75
C MET A 70 1.52 0.69 6.28
N VAL A 71 0.71 -0.24 6.79
CA VAL A 71 0.53 -0.55 8.21
C VAL A 71 0.57 -2.06 8.39
N LYS A 72 1.00 -2.55 9.55
CA LYS A 72 0.92 -3.98 9.86
C LYS A 72 -0.55 -4.42 9.78
N LYS A 73 -0.81 -5.52 9.07
CA LYS A 73 -2.14 -6.10 8.97
C LYS A 73 -2.63 -6.47 10.38
N ASP A 74 -3.77 -5.92 10.76
CA ASP A 74 -4.34 -6.07 12.10
C ASP A 74 -5.88 -6.04 11.98
N CYS A 75 -6.47 -7.24 12.02
CA CYS A 75 -7.90 -7.42 11.86
C CYS A 75 -8.68 -6.79 13.02
N SER A 76 -8.18 -6.90 14.26
CA SER A 76 -8.83 -6.33 15.44
C SER A 76 -8.89 -4.81 15.37
N LYS A 77 -7.79 -4.15 14.96
CA LYS A 77 -7.80 -2.68 14.75
C LYS A 77 -8.71 -2.28 13.59
N ALA A 78 -8.75 -3.06 12.51
CA ALA A 78 -9.68 -2.79 11.41
C ALA A 78 -11.14 -2.83 11.89
N ALA A 79 -11.51 -3.83 12.70
CA ALA A 79 -12.83 -3.95 13.29
C ALA A 79 -13.19 -2.74 14.16
N PHE A 80 -12.28 -2.34 15.05
CA PHE A 80 -12.44 -1.19 15.93
C PHE A 80 -12.77 0.10 15.15
N TRP A 81 -11.97 0.42 14.12
CA TRP A 81 -12.20 1.63 13.31
C TRP A 81 -13.49 1.56 12.48
N TYR A 82 -13.88 0.37 12.00
CA TYR A 82 -15.17 0.20 11.33
C TYR A 82 -16.36 0.32 12.30
N GLN A 83 -16.22 -0.14 13.54
CA GLN A 83 -17.25 0.03 14.57
C GLN A 83 -17.45 1.49 14.93
N GLN A 84 -16.35 2.23 15.11
CA GLN A 84 -16.41 3.67 15.38
C GLN A 84 -17.14 4.42 14.25
N ALA A 85 -16.77 4.14 13.00
CA ALA A 85 -17.40 4.78 11.84
C ALA A 85 -18.87 4.38 11.67
N ALA A 86 -19.22 3.14 12.02
CA ALA A 86 -20.61 2.67 11.99
C ALA A 86 -21.46 3.30 13.12
N PHE A 87 -20.85 3.57 14.28
CA PHE A 87 -21.50 4.24 15.41
C PHE A 87 -21.86 5.69 15.09
N GLU A 88 -20.99 6.39 14.37
CA GLU A 88 -21.22 7.76 13.88
C GLU A 88 -22.27 7.84 12.74
N GLY A 89 -22.94 6.72 12.40
CA GLY A 89 -24.09 6.69 11.49
C GLY A 89 -23.76 6.42 10.02
N ASP A 90 -22.51 6.08 9.70
CA ASP A 90 -22.12 5.81 8.32
C ASP A 90 -22.61 4.44 7.83
N LYS A 91 -23.58 4.49 6.92
CA LYS A 91 -24.14 3.32 6.22
C LYS A 91 -23.07 2.53 5.46
N VAL A 92 -22.06 3.20 4.91
CA VAL A 92 -20.92 2.60 4.21
C VAL A 92 -19.99 1.89 5.19
N ALA A 93 -19.73 2.50 6.36
CA ALA A 93 -18.97 1.84 7.42
C ALA A 93 -19.68 0.59 7.94
N LYS A 94 -20.99 0.66 8.16
CA LYS A 94 -21.82 -0.47 8.59
C LYS A 94 -21.76 -1.63 7.59
N GLY A 95 -21.83 -1.34 6.29
CA GLY A 95 -21.67 -2.36 5.23
C GLY A 95 -20.29 -3.00 5.21
N HIS A 96 -19.22 -2.21 5.43
CA HIS A 96 -17.86 -2.75 5.54
C HIS A 96 -17.66 -3.58 6.81
N LEU A 97 -18.21 -3.13 7.95
CA LEU A 97 -18.17 -3.85 9.22
C LEU A 97 -18.88 -5.20 9.10
N HIS A 98 -20.09 -5.23 8.53
CA HIS A 98 -20.84 -6.47 8.32
C HIS A 98 -20.02 -7.48 7.50
N ARG A 99 -19.45 -7.05 6.37
CA ARG A 99 -18.60 -7.90 5.52
C ARG A 99 -17.32 -8.35 6.24
N PHE A 100 -16.76 -7.51 7.11
CA PHE A 100 -15.58 -7.84 7.89
C PHE A 100 -15.89 -8.92 8.94
N LEU A 101 -16.96 -8.74 9.73
CA LEU A 101 -17.41 -9.71 10.73
C LEU A 101 -17.86 -11.04 10.10
N ASP A 102 -18.54 -10.99 8.94
CA ASP A 102 -18.89 -12.19 8.18
C ASP A 102 -17.65 -12.98 7.75
N ARG A 103 -16.57 -12.29 7.35
CA ARG A 103 -15.30 -12.96 6.99
C ARG A 103 -14.62 -13.54 8.22
N GLU A 104 -14.62 -12.85 9.36
CA GLU A 104 -14.08 -13.39 10.60
C GLU A 104 -14.87 -14.62 11.06
N GLN A 105 -16.20 -14.55 11.11
CA GLN A 105 -17.05 -15.70 11.45
C GLN A 105 -16.90 -16.85 10.44
N ASN A 106 -16.74 -16.57 9.15
CA ASN A 106 -16.44 -17.60 8.16
C ASN A 106 -15.02 -18.19 8.32
N SER A 107 -14.05 -17.41 8.79
CA SER A 107 -12.70 -17.91 9.09
C SER A 107 -12.66 -18.77 10.35
N VAL A 108 -13.49 -18.46 11.35
CA VAL A 108 -13.72 -19.29 12.54
C VAL A 108 -14.49 -20.55 12.16
N LYS A 109 -15.55 -20.45 11.34
CA LYS A 109 -16.31 -21.61 10.83
C LYS A 109 -15.48 -22.52 9.91
N ARG A 110 -14.51 -21.99 9.17
CA ARG A 110 -13.56 -22.77 8.33
C ARG A 110 -12.39 -23.37 9.13
N LYS A 111 -12.31 -23.10 10.43
CA LYS A 111 -11.34 -23.68 11.37
C LYS A 111 -12.02 -24.55 12.45
N LYS A 112 -13.04 -25.33 12.07
CA LYS A 112 -13.41 -26.59 12.76
C LYS A 112 -12.53 -27.70 12.16
N CYS A 113 -11.71 -28.50 12.85
CA CYS A 113 -11.97 -29.37 14.00
C CYS A 113 -13.37 -29.31 14.61
#